data_AF-A0A1F5AM81-F1
#
_entry.id   AF-A0A1F5AM81-F1
#
_cell.length_a   1.000
_cell.length_b   1.000
_cell.length_c   1.000
_cell.angle_alpha   90.00
_cell.angle_beta   90.00
_cell.angle_gamma   90.00
#
_symmetry.space_group_name_H-M   'P 1'
#
loop_
_entity.id
_entity.type
_entity.pdbx_description
1 polymer ?
#
loop_
_entity_poly.entity_id
_entity_poly.type
_entity_poly.pdbx_seq_one_letter_code
_entity_poly.pdbx_strand_id
1 'polypeptide(L)'
;MTQLTQKGMKQLVLDLRGNSGGTFFQSIALSDEFLPKGDVIVSIKGRNRVYNREFRAQRNGQYEEIPLVILINRGSASASEIVSGAVMDNDRGYIVGEDSWGKGLVQTVFPLGENLAVALTTARYYTPSGRSIQRDYEHIEDYMLYKRAPEDQREVRYTAKGRKVLGQGGIAPDYEVTSSLKLFTLNLMTKGAFFGYARRFSAHETVLSREFVFPNEKRNSGGSGKIPVGRDFAVGTPVLEDFKGYLRAAKIAFAEPAFEEAKAEIKRELEREIVSSLLGLEEGVRAYRKSDAVVLKALEIMPEASKFIARVDSH
;
A
#
# COMPACT_ATOMS: atom_id res chain seq x y z
N MET A 1 -9.60 6.96 13.00
CA MET A 1 -9.55 5.78 13.88
C MET A 1 -10.79 5.64 14.77
N THR A 2 -11.24 6.69 15.48
CA THR A 2 -12.42 6.66 16.38
C THR A 2 -13.68 6.02 15.78
N GLN A 3 -14.04 6.37 14.54
CA GLN A 3 -15.21 5.76 13.87
C GLN A 3 -15.06 4.25 13.66
N LEU A 4 -13.84 3.76 13.39
CA LEU A 4 -13.57 2.32 13.24
C LEU A 4 -13.65 1.62 14.60
N THR A 5 -13.11 2.25 15.66
CA THR A 5 -13.24 1.76 17.04
C THR A 5 -14.69 1.65 17.46
N GLN A 6 -15.52 2.66 17.19
CA GLN A 6 -16.97 2.62 17.46
C GLN A 6 -17.69 1.50 16.68
N LYS A 7 -17.16 1.12 15.52
CA LYS A 7 -17.63 -0.03 14.73
C LYS A 7 -17.03 -1.38 15.16
N GLY A 8 -16.30 -1.42 16.28
CA GLY A 8 -15.75 -2.64 16.85
C GLY A 8 -14.44 -3.13 16.20
N MET A 9 -13.65 -2.23 15.60
CA MET A 9 -12.32 -2.57 15.08
C MET A 9 -11.42 -3.13 16.20
N LYS A 10 -10.90 -4.34 15.97
CA LYS A 10 -9.97 -5.02 16.89
C LYS A 10 -8.54 -5.13 16.37
N GLN A 11 -8.35 -4.97 15.06
CA GLN A 11 -7.08 -5.15 14.36
C GLN A 11 -7.01 -4.14 13.20
N LEU A 12 -5.81 -3.74 12.81
CA LEU A 12 -5.60 -2.73 11.77
C LEU A 12 -4.59 -3.20 10.72
N VAL A 13 -5.00 -3.10 9.45
CA VAL A 13 -4.09 -3.10 8.30
C VAL A 13 -3.99 -1.66 7.80
N LEU A 14 -2.80 -1.08 7.86
CA LEU A 14 -2.53 0.28 7.39
C LEU A 14 -1.84 0.22 6.02
N ASP A 15 -2.56 0.57 4.96
CA ASP A 15 -2.01 0.51 3.59
C ASP A 15 -1.30 1.82 3.23
N LEU A 16 0.05 1.78 3.16
CA LEU A 16 0.90 2.90 2.75
C LEU A 16 1.49 2.70 1.34
N ARG A 17 1.00 1.72 0.57
CA ARG A 17 1.46 1.49 -0.81
C ARG A 17 1.15 2.68 -1.69
N GLY A 18 2.12 3.07 -2.51
CA GLY A 18 2.01 4.23 -3.41
C GLY A 18 2.01 5.59 -2.72
N ASN A 19 2.18 5.65 -1.40
CA ASN A 19 2.25 6.91 -0.66
C ASN A 19 3.68 7.45 -0.65
N SER A 20 3.96 8.45 -1.50
CA SER A 20 5.28 9.08 -1.63
C SER A 20 5.69 9.97 -0.42
N GLY A 21 4.88 9.97 0.63
CA GLY A 21 5.10 10.71 1.86
C GLY A 21 4.15 11.89 2.03
N GLY A 22 4.61 12.90 2.75
CA GLY A 22 3.78 14.01 3.18
C GLY A 22 4.53 14.83 4.22
N THR A 23 3.79 15.47 5.11
CA THR A 23 4.43 16.30 6.13
C THR A 23 5.15 15.45 7.18
N PHE A 24 6.35 15.87 7.57
CA PHE A 24 7.15 15.20 8.59
C PHE A 24 6.38 15.08 9.92
N PHE A 25 5.76 16.16 10.39
CA PHE A 25 5.04 16.15 11.66
C PHE A 25 3.82 15.24 11.67
N GLN A 26 3.13 15.04 10.53
CA GLN A 26 2.06 14.04 10.45
C GLN A 26 2.59 12.62 10.58
N SER A 27 3.78 12.30 10.07
CA SER A 27 4.38 10.98 10.34
C SER A 27 4.72 10.78 11.82
N ILE A 28 5.16 11.83 12.53
CA ILE A 28 5.39 11.75 13.97
C ILE A 28 4.07 11.51 14.71
N ALA A 29 3.04 12.30 14.39
CA ALA A 29 1.72 12.17 15.01
C ALA A 29 1.10 10.79 14.74
N LEU A 30 1.21 10.27 13.51
CA LEU A 30 0.67 8.94 13.17
C LEU A 30 1.44 7.82 13.87
N SER A 31 2.77 7.91 13.98
CA SER A 31 3.55 6.93 14.74
C SER A 31 3.22 6.96 16.24
N ASP A 32 3.00 8.15 16.81
CA ASP A 32 2.61 8.35 18.21
C ASP A 32 1.27 7.67 18.56
N GLU A 33 0.36 7.47 17.60
CA GLU A 33 -0.89 6.73 17.85
C GLU A 33 -0.65 5.25 18.17
N PHE A 34 0.47 4.67 17.72
CA PHE A 34 0.74 3.23 17.81
C PHE A 34 1.84 2.88 18.82
N LEU A 35 2.67 3.85 19.23
CA LEU A 35 3.84 3.60 20.06
C LEU A 35 3.63 4.09 21.50
N PRO A 36 4.09 3.33 22.51
CA PRO A 36 4.14 3.81 23.88
C PRO A 36 4.93 5.11 24.02
N LYS A 37 4.44 6.00 24.89
CA LYS A 37 5.12 7.24 25.26
C LYS A 37 6.58 6.98 25.62
N GLY A 38 7.46 7.76 25.01
CA GLY A 38 8.90 7.68 25.22
C GLY A 38 9.62 6.88 24.15
N ASP A 39 8.96 6.00 23.40
CA ASP A 39 9.59 5.28 22.30
C ASP A 39 10.06 6.23 21.21
N VAL A 40 11.24 5.96 20.66
CA VAL A 40 11.80 6.77 19.56
C VAL A 40 10.98 6.49 18.31
N ILE A 41 10.58 7.54 17.62
CA ILE A 41 9.92 7.46 16.31
C ILE A 41 10.98 7.59 15.21
N VAL A 42 11.80 8.63 15.28
CA VAL A 42 12.84 8.92 14.30
C VAL A 42 13.88 9.87 14.89
N SER A 43 15.12 9.74 14.46
CA SER A 43 16.18 10.69 14.76
C SER A 43 16.66 11.39 13.49
N ILE A 44 16.91 12.69 13.58
CA ILE A 44 17.57 13.49 12.55
C ILE A 44 19.03 13.65 12.97
N LYS A 45 19.96 13.35 12.08
CA LYS A 45 21.39 13.63 12.28
C LYS A 45 21.94 14.41 11.09
N GLY A 46 22.44 15.61 11.36
CA GLY A 46 23.04 16.50 10.37
C GLY A 46 24.56 16.53 10.48
N ARG A 47 25.22 17.21 9.54
CA ARG A 47 26.67 17.44 9.60
C ARG A 47 27.07 18.21 10.86
N ASN A 48 26.26 19.21 11.24
CA ASN A 48 26.40 19.93 12.50
C ASN A 48 25.44 19.34 13.55
N ARG A 49 25.97 19.01 14.73
CA ARG A 49 25.21 18.44 15.86
C ARG A 49 24.05 19.32 16.31
N VAL A 50 24.06 20.63 16.03
CA VAL A 50 22.94 21.53 16.33
C VAL A 50 21.64 21.12 15.64
N TYR A 51 21.73 20.43 14.49
CA TYR A 51 20.58 19.91 13.75
C TYR A 51 20.13 18.53 14.24
N ASN A 52 20.87 17.92 15.17
CA ASN A 52 20.47 16.63 15.70
C ASN A 52 19.20 16.82 16.53
N ARG A 53 18.19 16.03 16.21
CA ARG A 53 16.90 16.01 16.89
C ARG A 53 16.45 14.56 17.01
N GLU A 54 15.74 14.27 18.06
CA GLU A 54 15.09 12.98 18.26
C GLU A 54 13.63 13.25 18.56
N PHE A 55 12.76 12.52 17.88
CA PHE A 55 11.31 12.62 18.04
C PHE A 55 10.83 11.32 18.67
N ARG A 56 10.11 11.46 19.79
CA ARG A 56 9.58 10.36 20.57
C ARG A 56 8.07 10.45 20.64
N ALA A 57 7.40 9.31 20.82
CA ALA A 57 6.00 9.26 21.17
C ALA A 57 5.75 10.04 22.48
N GLN A 58 4.67 10.80 22.53
CA GLN A 58 4.33 11.74 23.61
C GLN A 58 3.12 11.28 24.42
N ARG A 59 2.24 10.45 23.84
CA ARG A 59 0.96 10.03 24.43
C ARG A 59 0.91 8.52 24.66
N ASN A 60 -0.03 8.11 25.52
CA ASN A 60 -0.40 6.73 25.81
C ASN A 60 -1.93 6.62 25.74
N GLY A 61 -2.46 5.40 25.68
CA GLY A 61 -3.90 5.12 25.80
C GLY A 61 -4.66 5.39 24.50
N GLN A 62 -4.00 5.17 23.37
CA GLN A 62 -4.52 5.35 22.02
C GLN A 62 -4.73 3.97 21.37
N TYR A 63 -3.86 3.61 20.43
CA TYR A 63 -3.94 2.39 19.63
C TYR A 63 -2.67 1.55 19.80
N GLU A 64 -2.01 1.60 20.95
CA GLU A 64 -0.79 0.85 21.23
C GLU A 64 -1.05 -0.67 21.36
N GLU A 65 -2.28 -1.07 21.70
CA GLU A 65 -2.64 -2.47 21.96
C GLU A 65 -3.32 -3.19 20.78
N ILE A 66 -3.65 -2.49 19.68
CA ILE A 66 -4.30 -3.13 18.54
C ILE A 66 -3.28 -3.86 17.64
N PRO A 67 -3.50 -5.12 17.23
CA PRO A 67 -2.66 -5.79 16.25
C PRO A 67 -2.55 -4.96 14.96
N LEU A 68 -1.31 -4.73 14.51
CA LEU A 68 -0.98 -3.81 13.43
C LEU A 68 -0.12 -4.49 12.36
N VAL A 69 -0.56 -4.37 11.11
CA VAL A 69 0.24 -4.70 9.93
C VAL A 69 0.25 -3.50 8.99
N ILE A 70 1.41 -3.10 8.48
CA ILE A 70 1.54 -2.00 7.51
C ILE A 70 1.91 -2.57 6.14
N LEU A 71 1.22 -2.13 5.09
CA LEU A 71 1.54 -2.50 3.71
C LEU A 71 2.42 -1.41 3.08
N ILE A 72 3.51 -1.81 2.43
CA ILE A 72 4.40 -0.90 1.70
C ILE A 72 4.73 -1.44 0.31
N ASN A 73 5.16 -0.55 -0.58
CA ASN A 73 5.78 -0.93 -1.84
C ASN A 73 6.81 0.12 -2.25
N ARG A 74 7.35 -0.02 -3.46
CA ARG A 74 8.35 0.90 -4.03
C ARG A 74 7.88 2.37 -4.07
N GLY A 75 6.57 2.62 -4.15
CA GLY A 75 6.00 3.97 -4.09
C GLY A 75 5.88 4.55 -2.69
N SER A 76 6.07 3.75 -1.64
CA SER A 76 6.09 4.21 -0.25
C SER A 76 7.40 4.95 0.03
N ALA A 77 7.32 6.23 0.42
CA ALA A 77 8.52 7.05 0.63
C ALA A 77 8.38 8.05 1.80
N SER A 78 9.51 8.56 2.28
CA SER A 78 9.61 9.69 3.22
C SER A 78 8.76 9.49 4.48
N ALA A 79 7.66 10.24 4.63
CA ALA A 79 6.79 10.16 5.81
C ALA A 79 6.24 8.73 6.03
N SER A 80 5.93 7.99 4.97
CA SER A 80 5.50 6.60 5.07
C SER A 80 6.62 5.70 5.60
N GLU A 81 7.87 5.94 5.20
CA GLU A 81 9.02 5.18 5.69
C GLU A 81 9.33 5.48 7.16
N ILE A 82 9.07 6.71 7.63
CA ILE A 82 9.16 7.06 9.05
C ILE A 82 8.14 6.24 9.86
N VAL A 83 6.89 6.17 9.42
CA VAL A 83 5.84 5.42 10.13
C VAL A 83 6.16 3.92 10.12
N SER A 84 6.47 3.35 8.96
CA SER A 84 6.83 1.94 8.85
C SER A 84 8.09 1.58 9.63
N GLY A 85 9.13 2.42 9.59
CA GLY A 85 10.36 2.23 10.33
C GLY A 85 10.17 2.34 11.85
N ALA A 86 9.35 3.28 12.31
CA ALA A 86 9.04 3.43 13.73
C ALA A 86 8.28 2.21 14.27
N VAL A 87 7.30 1.71 13.53
CA VAL A 87 6.52 0.52 13.94
C VAL A 87 7.35 -0.77 13.86
N MET A 88 8.17 -0.93 12.83
CA MET A 88 9.07 -2.09 12.70
C MET A 88 10.13 -2.11 13.80
N ASP A 89 10.86 -1.01 13.99
CA ASP A 89 12.03 -1.00 14.86
C ASP A 89 11.71 -1.02 16.35
N ASN A 90 10.53 -0.53 16.75
CA ASN A 90 10.05 -0.65 18.12
C ASN A 90 9.31 -1.98 18.37
N ASP A 91 9.38 -2.93 17.43
CA ASP A 91 8.69 -4.21 17.56
C ASP A 91 7.20 -4.04 17.91
N ARG A 92 6.53 -3.13 17.17
CA ARG A 92 5.12 -2.81 17.35
C ARG A 92 4.21 -3.51 16.35
N GLY A 93 4.70 -3.82 15.15
CA GLY A 93 3.90 -4.48 14.12
C GLY A 93 4.76 -5.15 13.05
N TYR A 94 4.09 -5.66 12.02
CA TYR A 94 4.74 -6.27 10.85
C TYR A 94 4.54 -5.42 9.61
N ILE A 95 5.51 -5.50 8.70
CA ILE A 95 5.53 -4.83 7.42
C ILE A 95 5.40 -5.88 6.31
N VAL A 96 4.49 -5.67 5.35
CA VAL A 96 4.22 -6.62 4.25
C VAL A 96 4.28 -5.89 2.91
N GLY A 97 4.87 -6.51 1.89
CA GLY A 97 4.87 -5.98 0.52
C GLY A 97 6.25 -5.99 -0.13
N GLU A 98 6.69 -4.85 -0.67
CA GLU A 98 8.01 -4.71 -1.33
C GLU A 98 8.86 -3.67 -0.61
N ASP A 99 10.19 -3.71 -0.82
CA ASP A 99 11.10 -2.65 -0.36
C ASP A 99 10.54 -1.27 -0.75
N SER A 100 10.47 -0.37 0.24
CA SER A 100 10.09 1.03 0.03
C SER A 100 11.16 1.82 -0.73
N TRP A 101 10.86 3.07 -1.08
CA TRP A 101 11.72 3.89 -1.95
C TRP A 101 13.16 4.05 -1.42
N GLY A 102 13.33 4.37 -0.14
CA GLY A 102 14.62 4.65 0.48
C GLY A 102 14.97 6.13 0.54
N LYS A 103 14.02 7.00 0.88
CA LYS A 103 14.23 8.45 1.05
C LYS A 103 14.41 8.81 2.53
N GLY A 104 15.64 8.65 3.02
CA GLY A 104 16.09 9.05 4.35
C GLY A 104 16.69 10.46 4.44
N LEU A 105 16.31 11.39 3.55
CA LEU A 105 16.88 12.75 3.51
C LEU A 105 15.96 13.79 4.14
N VAL A 106 16.54 14.71 4.91
CA VAL A 106 15.87 15.89 5.44
C VAL A 106 16.20 17.08 4.55
N GLN A 107 15.18 17.72 3.98
CA GLN A 107 15.33 18.95 3.21
C GLN A 107 14.86 20.15 4.06
N THR A 108 15.70 21.17 4.16
CA THR A 108 15.37 22.46 4.78
C THR A 108 15.13 23.47 3.68
N VAL A 109 14.02 24.21 3.79
CA VAL A 109 13.66 25.28 2.85
C VAL A 109 14.24 26.59 3.37
N PHE A 110 15.16 27.18 2.61
CA PHE A 110 15.77 28.46 2.91
C PHE A 110 15.14 29.54 2.02
N PRO A 111 14.39 30.51 2.59
CA PRO A 111 13.84 31.61 1.82
C PRO A 111 14.98 32.50 1.28
N LEU A 112 14.88 32.88 0.01
CA LEU A 112 15.78 33.81 -0.68
C LEU A 112 15.10 35.15 -1.00
N GLY A 113 13.77 35.22 -0.84
CA GLY A 113 12.92 36.39 -1.07
C GLY A 113 11.45 36.02 -0.85
N GLU A 114 10.52 36.95 -1.10
CA GLU A 114 9.09 36.74 -0.79
C GLU A 114 8.47 35.51 -1.47
N ASN A 115 8.87 35.19 -2.70
CA ASN A 115 8.34 34.08 -3.48
C ASN A 115 9.43 33.14 -4.02
N LEU A 116 10.61 33.12 -3.37
CA LEU A 116 11.74 32.31 -3.79
C LEU A 116 12.37 31.62 -2.59
N ALA A 117 12.62 30.33 -2.73
CA ALA A 117 13.33 29.55 -1.72
C ALA A 117 14.15 28.43 -2.36
N VAL A 118 15.15 27.93 -1.63
CA VAL A 118 15.92 26.74 -2.00
C VAL A 118 15.68 25.65 -0.98
N ALA A 119 15.28 24.47 -1.45
CA ALA A 119 15.22 23.27 -0.63
C ALA A 119 16.58 22.55 -0.68
N LEU A 120 17.31 22.56 0.43
CA LEU A 120 18.63 21.94 0.53
C LEU A 120 18.59 20.75 1.48
N THR A 121 19.21 19.63 1.10
CA THR A 121 19.39 18.49 1.99
C THR A 121 20.41 18.82 3.07
N THR A 122 19.97 18.83 4.34
CA THR A 122 20.80 19.27 5.49
C THR A 122 21.12 18.13 6.46
N ALA A 123 20.32 17.06 6.46
CA ALA A 123 20.46 15.96 7.39
C ALA A 123 19.89 14.65 6.83
N ARG A 124 20.08 13.57 7.59
CA ARG A 124 19.46 12.26 7.33
C ARG A 124 18.54 11.85 8.47
N TYR A 125 17.49 11.11 8.13
CA TYR A 125 16.68 10.38 9.11
C TYR A 125 17.32 9.03 9.43
N TYR A 126 17.15 8.62 10.68
CA TYR A 126 17.53 7.32 11.20
C TYR A 126 16.33 6.73 11.93
N THR A 127 16.07 5.45 11.70
CA THR A 127 15.00 4.73 12.40
C THR A 127 15.43 4.44 13.86
N PRO A 128 14.52 3.97 14.72
CA PRO A 128 14.82 3.72 16.14
C PRO A 128 16.00 2.77 16.41
N SER A 129 16.26 1.78 15.55
CA SER A 129 17.44 0.91 15.64
C SER A 129 18.75 1.59 15.19
N GLY A 130 18.69 2.85 14.76
CA GLY A 130 19.84 3.65 14.35
C GLY A 130 20.33 3.41 12.93
N ARG A 131 19.65 2.60 12.10
CA ARG A 131 19.96 2.42 10.68
C ARG A 131 19.54 3.62 9.85
N SER A 132 20.28 3.89 8.77
CA SER A 132 19.80 4.79 7.72
C SER A 132 19.02 4.00 6.67
N ILE A 133 17.84 4.47 6.30
CA ILE A 133 17.04 3.88 5.22
C ILE A 133 17.42 4.43 3.83
N GLN A 134 18.30 5.42 3.78
CA GLN A 134 18.64 6.12 2.55
C GLN A 134 19.28 5.16 1.54
N ARG A 135 18.57 4.91 0.43
CA ARG A 135 19.13 4.18 -0.70
C ARG A 135 20.28 4.98 -1.30
N ASP A 136 21.28 4.26 -1.77
CA ASP A 136 22.40 4.87 -2.49
C ASP A 136 21.89 5.65 -3.72
N TYR A 137 22.47 6.83 -3.91
CA TYR A 137 22.18 7.76 -4.99
C TYR A 137 23.45 8.30 -5.66
N GLU A 138 24.62 7.67 -5.43
CA GLU A 138 25.86 7.96 -6.17
C GLU A 138 25.64 7.80 -7.67
N HIS A 139 24.90 6.76 -8.06
CA HIS A 139 24.40 6.56 -9.41
C HIS A 139 22.90 6.84 -9.47
N ILE A 140 22.53 8.05 -9.94
CA ILE A 140 21.14 8.50 -9.95
C ILE A 140 20.20 7.56 -10.74
N GLU A 141 20.71 6.91 -11.78
CA GLU A 141 19.98 5.93 -12.58
C GLU A 141 19.56 4.72 -11.74
N ASP A 142 20.49 4.18 -10.95
CA ASP A 142 20.24 3.04 -10.05
C ASP A 142 19.22 3.41 -8.96
N TYR A 143 19.27 4.65 -8.47
CA TYR A 143 18.29 5.19 -7.52
C TYR A 143 16.89 5.29 -8.14
N MET A 144 16.79 5.87 -9.34
CA MET A 144 15.51 6.08 -10.04
C MET A 144 14.90 4.77 -10.57
N LEU A 145 15.73 3.79 -10.90
CA LEU A 145 15.31 2.45 -11.33
C LEU A 145 15.12 1.47 -10.17
N TYR A 146 15.26 1.92 -8.92
CA TYR A 146 15.09 1.12 -7.71
C TYR A 146 15.95 -0.14 -7.66
N LYS A 147 17.18 -0.07 -8.17
CA LYS A 147 18.10 -1.22 -8.13
C LYS A 147 18.31 -1.64 -6.68
N ARG A 148 17.97 -2.89 -6.36
CA ARG A 148 18.08 -3.45 -5.00
C ARG A 148 19.54 -3.77 -4.74
N ALA A 149 20.10 -3.20 -3.67
CA ALA A 149 21.42 -3.59 -3.19
C ALA A 149 21.36 -5.04 -2.64
N PRO A 150 22.38 -5.88 -2.90
CA PRO A 150 22.51 -7.19 -2.27
C PRO A 150 22.41 -7.09 -0.74
N GLU A 151 21.72 -8.04 -0.10
CA GLU A 151 21.45 -7.98 1.34
C GLU A 151 22.74 -8.01 2.19
N ASP A 152 23.76 -8.74 1.75
CA ASP A 152 25.08 -8.84 2.37
C ASP A 152 25.87 -7.52 2.32
N GLN A 153 25.47 -6.59 1.45
CA GLN A 153 26.07 -5.26 1.31
C GLN A 153 25.29 -4.17 2.07
N ARG A 154 24.14 -4.50 2.67
CA ARG A 154 23.30 -3.56 3.40
C ARG A 154 23.69 -3.50 4.88
N GLU A 155 23.58 -2.31 5.47
CA GLU A 155 23.69 -2.14 6.93
C GLU A 155 22.72 -3.08 7.66
N VAL A 156 23.22 -3.87 8.62
CA VAL A 156 22.40 -4.72 9.49
C VAL A 156 22.31 -4.10 10.88
N ARG A 157 21.09 -3.95 11.38
CA ARG A 157 20.78 -3.61 12.77
C ARG A 157 19.79 -4.62 13.34
N TYR A 158 19.54 -4.50 14.65
CA TYR A 158 18.58 -5.32 15.36
C TYR A 158 17.67 -4.42 16.17
N THR A 159 16.40 -4.79 16.25
CA THR A 159 15.42 -4.15 17.14
C THR A 159 15.68 -4.53 18.60
N ALA A 160 14.97 -3.89 19.54
CA ALA A 160 15.09 -4.21 20.96
C ALA A 160 14.77 -5.68 21.27
N LYS A 161 13.82 -6.29 20.54
CA LYS A 161 13.48 -7.73 20.68
C LYS A 161 14.31 -8.64 19.76
N GLY A 162 15.35 -8.14 19.09
CA GLY A 162 16.30 -8.93 18.31
C GLY A 162 15.88 -9.25 16.87
N ARG A 163 14.84 -8.58 16.33
CA ARG A 163 14.47 -8.71 14.90
C ARG A 163 15.57 -8.10 14.04
N LYS A 164 16.07 -8.85 13.05
CA LYS A 164 17.03 -8.36 12.06
C LYS A 164 16.36 -7.31 11.16
N VAL A 165 17.01 -6.17 11.00
CA VAL A 165 16.50 -5.05 10.20
C VAL A 165 17.60 -4.45 9.32
N LEU A 166 17.29 -4.16 8.06
CA LEU A 166 18.26 -3.73 7.04
C LEU A 166 18.20 -2.23 6.73
N GLY A 167 19.34 -1.55 6.63
CA GLY A 167 19.45 -0.17 6.15
C GLY A 167 19.63 -0.07 4.63
N GLN A 168 19.92 1.15 4.16
CA GLN A 168 20.45 1.50 2.84
C GLN A 168 19.63 1.08 1.61
N GLY A 169 18.32 0.82 1.76
CA GLY A 169 17.46 0.40 0.64
C GLY A 169 15.98 0.68 0.88
N GLY A 170 15.65 1.63 1.75
CA GLY A 170 14.31 1.77 2.32
C GLY A 170 14.03 0.77 3.45
N ILE A 171 12.80 0.82 3.96
CA ILE A 171 12.22 -0.23 4.79
C ILE A 171 12.04 -1.48 3.94
N ALA A 172 12.73 -2.56 4.33
CA ALA A 172 12.50 -3.91 3.82
C ALA A 172 11.34 -4.55 4.60
N PRO A 173 10.38 -5.23 3.95
CA PRO A 173 9.25 -5.85 4.62
C PRO A 173 9.67 -7.09 5.42
N ASP A 174 8.91 -7.43 6.47
CA ASP A 174 9.05 -8.70 7.17
C ASP A 174 8.55 -9.88 6.30
N TYR A 175 7.51 -9.63 5.50
CA TYR A 175 6.99 -10.58 4.52
C TYR A 175 6.97 -9.94 3.12
N GLU A 176 7.87 -10.41 2.25
CA GLU A 176 7.94 -9.96 0.87
C GLU A 176 6.76 -10.53 0.06
N VAL A 177 5.98 -9.65 -0.57
CA VAL A 177 4.87 -9.98 -1.47
C VAL A 177 4.91 -9.02 -2.64
N THR A 178 5.23 -9.54 -3.82
CA THR A 178 5.29 -8.74 -5.05
C THR A 178 3.90 -8.27 -5.45
N SER A 179 3.76 -6.95 -5.62
CA SER A 179 2.48 -6.30 -5.96
C SER A 179 2.45 -5.70 -7.36
N SER A 180 3.56 -5.79 -8.10
CA SER A 180 3.69 -5.28 -9.46
C SER A 180 2.79 -6.04 -10.42
N LEU A 181 1.96 -5.29 -11.13
CA LEU A 181 1.16 -5.82 -12.24
C LEU A 181 2.07 -6.27 -13.38
N LYS A 182 1.66 -7.32 -14.09
CA LYS A 182 2.33 -7.73 -15.32
C LYS A 182 2.21 -6.62 -16.37
N LEU A 183 3.21 -6.52 -17.23
CA LEU A 183 3.25 -5.53 -18.32
C LEU A 183 1.99 -5.62 -19.21
N PHE A 184 1.48 -6.83 -19.42
CA PHE A 184 0.24 -7.03 -20.18
C PHE A 184 -0.97 -6.36 -19.50
N THR A 185 -1.16 -6.58 -18.20
CA THR A 185 -2.21 -5.93 -17.41
C THR A 185 -2.06 -4.40 -17.46
N LEU A 186 -0.85 -3.88 -17.26
CA LEU A 186 -0.56 -2.44 -17.33
C LEU A 186 -0.89 -1.85 -18.71
N ASN A 187 -0.61 -2.58 -19.79
CA ASN A 187 -0.96 -2.15 -21.14
C ASN A 187 -2.49 -2.03 -21.32
N LEU A 188 -3.25 -3.00 -20.79
CA LEU A 188 -4.72 -2.93 -20.81
C LEU A 188 -5.24 -1.75 -19.97
N MET A 189 -4.63 -1.48 -18.81
CA MET A 189 -5.00 -0.35 -17.96
C MET A 189 -4.74 1.00 -18.66
N THR A 190 -3.54 1.18 -19.23
CA THR A 190 -3.15 2.43 -19.91
C THR A 190 -3.99 2.71 -21.16
N LYS A 191 -4.50 1.66 -21.81
CA LYS A 191 -5.49 1.78 -22.90
C LYS A 191 -6.93 2.02 -22.42
N GLY A 192 -7.16 2.10 -21.11
CA GLY A 192 -8.50 2.26 -20.53
C GLY A 192 -9.42 1.06 -20.76
N ALA A 193 -8.88 -0.14 -21.03
CA ALA A 193 -9.67 -1.29 -21.44
C ALA A 193 -10.66 -1.74 -20.36
N PHE A 194 -10.22 -1.81 -19.10
CA PHE A 194 -11.05 -2.22 -17.96
C PHE A 194 -12.21 -1.25 -17.72
N PHE A 195 -11.90 0.05 -17.64
CA PHE A 195 -12.90 1.11 -17.47
C PHE A 195 -13.91 1.14 -18.63
N GLY A 196 -13.41 1.10 -19.87
CA GLY A 196 -14.25 1.10 -21.06
C GLY A 196 -15.18 -0.10 -21.13
N TYR A 197 -14.69 -1.30 -20.78
CA TYR A 197 -15.51 -2.49 -20.67
C TYR A 197 -16.55 -2.37 -19.55
N ALA A 198 -16.15 -1.97 -18.34
CA ALA A 198 -17.06 -1.84 -17.19
C ALA A 198 -18.20 -0.85 -17.45
N ARG A 199 -17.92 0.26 -18.15
CA ARG A 199 -18.93 1.22 -18.59
C ARG A 199 -19.95 0.57 -19.53
N ARG A 200 -19.50 -0.16 -20.56
CA ARG A 200 -20.39 -0.86 -21.50
C ARG A 200 -21.20 -1.96 -20.80
N PHE A 201 -20.54 -2.70 -19.91
CA PHE A 201 -21.17 -3.73 -19.12
C PHE A 201 -22.29 -3.14 -18.25
N SER A 202 -22.04 -2.02 -17.58
CA SER A 202 -23.03 -1.34 -16.72
C SER A 202 -24.17 -0.69 -17.51
N ALA A 203 -23.98 -0.44 -18.81
CA ALA A 203 -24.97 0.14 -19.71
C ALA A 203 -25.77 -0.92 -20.51
N HIS A 204 -25.60 -2.21 -20.21
CA HIS A 204 -26.20 -3.33 -20.98
C HIS A 204 -25.77 -3.39 -22.47
N GLU A 205 -24.60 -2.82 -22.79
CA GLU A 205 -24.07 -2.74 -24.15
C GLU A 205 -23.23 -3.96 -24.54
N THR A 206 -22.82 -4.81 -23.58
CA THR A 206 -22.19 -6.10 -23.90
C THR A 206 -23.23 -7.21 -23.99
N VAL A 207 -22.92 -8.29 -24.72
CA VAL A 207 -23.87 -9.41 -24.88
C VAL A 207 -24.19 -10.03 -23.52
N LEU A 208 -23.15 -10.27 -22.72
CA LEU A 208 -23.27 -10.88 -21.40
C LEU A 208 -24.01 -9.99 -20.39
N SER A 209 -23.77 -8.68 -20.41
CA SER A 209 -24.37 -7.77 -19.42
C SER A 209 -25.90 -7.83 -19.35
N ARG A 210 -26.56 -8.13 -20.47
CA ARG A 210 -28.03 -8.25 -20.59
C ARG A 210 -28.63 -9.37 -19.75
N GLU A 211 -27.81 -10.34 -19.34
CA GLU A 211 -28.19 -11.46 -18.47
C GLU A 211 -28.18 -11.08 -16.98
N PHE A 212 -27.63 -9.92 -16.62
CA PHE A 212 -27.54 -9.45 -15.24
C PHE A 212 -28.66 -8.46 -14.87
N VAL A 213 -28.93 -8.36 -13.57
CA VAL A 213 -29.77 -7.30 -12.98
C VAL A 213 -28.89 -6.40 -12.11
N PHE A 214 -28.94 -5.10 -12.37
CA PHE A 214 -28.11 -4.13 -11.65
C PHE A 214 -28.85 -3.45 -10.48
N PRO A 215 -28.14 -3.04 -9.42
CA PRO A 215 -28.72 -2.52 -8.17
C PRO A 215 -29.71 -1.35 -8.31
N ASN A 216 -29.55 -0.51 -9.34
CA ASN A 216 -30.37 0.69 -9.55
C ASN A 216 -31.50 0.48 -10.58
N GLU A 217 -31.68 -0.75 -11.07
CA GLU A 217 -32.72 -1.05 -12.04
C GLU A 217 -34.03 -1.35 -11.33
N LYS A 218 -35.11 -0.65 -11.75
CA LYS A 218 -36.46 -1.04 -11.32
C LYS A 218 -36.66 -2.50 -11.74
N ARG A 219 -37.08 -3.33 -10.78
CA ARG A 219 -37.37 -4.77 -10.94
C ARG A 219 -38.59 -5.04 -11.83
N ASN A 220 -38.75 -4.30 -12.92
CA ASN A 220 -39.83 -4.40 -13.89
C ASN A 220 -39.26 -4.86 -15.23
N SER A 221 -38.79 -6.10 -15.30
CA SER A 221 -38.70 -6.86 -16.55
C SER A 221 -38.64 -8.34 -16.22
N GLY A 222 -39.75 -9.02 -16.48
CA GLY A 222 -39.95 -10.45 -16.23
C GLY A 222 -39.05 -11.31 -17.11
N GLY A 223 -37.88 -11.66 -16.58
CA GLY A 223 -37.09 -12.80 -17.02
C GLY A 223 -36.67 -13.59 -15.80
N SER A 224 -37.38 -14.68 -15.51
CA SER A 224 -36.96 -15.69 -14.52
C SER A 224 -35.63 -16.29 -15.00
N GLY A 225 -34.51 -15.82 -14.47
CA GLY A 225 -33.17 -16.32 -14.82
C GLY A 225 -32.01 -15.33 -14.76
N LYS A 226 -32.24 -14.03 -14.55
CA LYS A 226 -31.15 -13.04 -14.52
C LYS A 226 -30.34 -13.07 -13.21
N ILE A 227 -29.03 -12.88 -13.31
CA ILE A 227 -28.08 -12.94 -12.18
C ILE A 227 -27.96 -11.55 -11.52
N PRO A 228 -28.26 -11.40 -10.22
CA PRO A 228 -28.07 -10.12 -9.54
C PRO A 228 -26.58 -9.81 -9.36
N VAL A 229 -26.18 -8.57 -9.67
CA VAL A 229 -24.83 -8.06 -9.36
C VAL A 229 -24.88 -7.31 -8.04
N GLY A 230 -23.98 -7.66 -7.11
CA GLY A 230 -23.87 -7.02 -5.80
C GLY A 230 -22.42 -6.84 -5.37
N ARG A 231 -22.22 -6.51 -4.09
CA ARG A 231 -20.90 -6.27 -3.48
C ARG A 231 -19.96 -7.48 -3.51
N ASP A 232 -20.51 -8.67 -3.74
CA ASP A 232 -19.78 -9.93 -3.83
C ASP A 232 -19.67 -10.45 -5.26
N PHE A 233 -19.87 -9.57 -6.26
CA PHE A 233 -19.65 -9.91 -7.65
C PHE A 233 -18.21 -10.37 -7.87
N ALA A 234 -18.08 -11.54 -8.50
CA ALA A 234 -16.82 -12.14 -8.86
C ALA A 234 -16.79 -12.41 -10.36
N VAL A 235 -15.69 -12.05 -11.01
CA VAL A 235 -15.51 -12.22 -12.44
C VAL A 235 -15.19 -13.69 -12.73
N GLY A 236 -16.15 -14.38 -13.34
CA GLY A 236 -16.00 -15.76 -13.81
C GLY A 236 -15.52 -15.84 -15.25
N THR A 237 -15.36 -17.07 -15.76
CA THR A 237 -15.01 -17.34 -17.15
C THR A 237 -15.92 -16.62 -18.17
N PRO A 238 -17.26 -16.55 -18.00
CA PRO A 238 -18.11 -15.84 -18.96
C PRO A 238 -17.73 -14.37 -19.14
N VAL A 239 -17.44 -13.67 -18.03
CA VAL A 239 -17.07 -12.25 -18.05
C VAL A 239 -15.69 -12.04 -18.68
N LEU A 240 -14.76 -12.99 -18.49
CA LEU A 240 -13.45 -12.93 -19.14
C LEU A 240 -13.57 -13.11 -20.66
N GLU A 241 -14.43 -14.02 -21.13
CA GLU A 241 -14.65 -14.24 -22.56
C GLU A 241 -15.39 -13.05 -23.22
N ASP A 242 -16.38 -12.46 -22.53
CA ASP A 242 -17.03 -11.21 -22.98
C ASP A 242 -16.03 -10.05 -23.04
N PHE A 243 -15.11 -9.95 -22.06
CA PHE A 243 -14.03 -8.97 -22.09
C PHE A 243 -13.06 -9.21 -23.26
N LYS A 244 -12.64 -10.44 -23.55
CA LYS A 244 -11.85 -10.77 -24.74
C LYS A 244 -12.57 -10.34 -26.02
N GLY A 245 -13.89 -10.56 -26.10
CA GLY A 245 -14.74 -10.07 -27.19
C GLY A 245 -14.70 -8.55 -27.33
N TYR A 246 -14.83 -7.83 -26.21
CA TYR A 246 -14.68 -6.38 -26.16
C TYR A 246 -13.32 -5.90 -26.65
N LEU A 247 -12.22 -6.54 -26.22
CA LEU A 247 -10.86 -6.18 -26.66
C LEU A 247 -10.72 -6.29 -28.18
N ARG A 248 -11.26 -7.37 -28.79
CA ARG A 248 -11.27 -7.55 -30.25
C ARG A 248 -12.07 -6.44 -30.94
N ALA A 249 -13.27 -6.13 -30.45
CA ALA A 249 -14.12 -5.07 -31.01
C ALA A 249 -13.48 -3.68 -30.88
N ALA A 250 -12.77 -3.42 -29.78
CA ALA A 250 -12.02 -2.19 -29.53
C ALA A 250 -10.67 -2.14 -30.28
N LYS A 251 -10.33 -3.16 -31.08
CA LYS A 251 -9.06 -3.30 -31.80
C LYS A 251 -7.83 -3.26 -30.86
N ILE A 252 -8.00 -3.74 -29.63
CA ILE A 252 -6.92 -3.90 -28.67
C ILE A 252 -6.34 -5.30 -28.85
N ALA A 253 -5.19 -5.39 -29.52
CA ALA A 253 -4.49 -6.66 -29.72
C ALA A 253 -4.04 -7.28 -28.39
N PHE A 254 -4.22 -8.59 -28.25
CA PHE A 254 -3.70 -9.38 -27.14
C PHE A 254 -3.30 -10.78 -27.62
N ALA A 255 -2.38 -11.41 -26.89
CA ALA A 255 -2.00 -12.80 -27.09
C ALA A 255 -2.60 -13.67 -25.98
N GLU A 256 -3.15 -14.84 -26.35
CA GLU A 256 -3.81 -15.75 -25.41
C GLU A 256 -2.90 -16.16 -24.23
N PRO A 257 -1.60 -16.52 -24.44
CA PRO A 257 -0.72 -16.88 -23.33
C PRO A 257 -0.52 -15.73 -22.32
N ALA A 258 -0.35 -14.50 -22.81
CA ALA A 258 -0.17 -13.32 -21.95
C ALA A 258 -1.45 -13.00 -21.17
N PHE A 259 -2.61 -13.22 -21.77
CA PHE A 259 -3.90 -13.06 -21.09
C PHE A 259 -4.06 -14.09 -19.96
N GLU A 260 -3.78 -15.37 -20.23
CA GLU A 260 -3.90 -16.42 -19.22
C GLU A 260 -2.90 -16.24 -18.08
N GLU A 261 -1.67 -15.81 -18.37
CA GLU A 261 -0.66 -15.49 -17.35
C GLU A 261 -1.08 -14.32 -16.43
N ALA A 262 -1.76 -13.33 -17.00
CA ALA A 262 -2.26 -12.14 -16.30
C ALA A 262 -3.68 -12.31 -15.75
N LYS A 263 -4.31 -13.46 -15.91
CA LYS A 263 -5.74 -13.69 -15.65
C LYS A 263 -6.20 -13.28 -14.26
N ALA A 264 -5.40 -13.56 -13.23
CA ALA A 264 -5.73 -13.19 -11.86
C ALA A 264 -5.79 -11.67 -11.66
N GLU A 265 -4.89 -10.93 -12.29
CA GLU A 265 -4.85 -9.46 -12.24
C GLU A 265 -5.99 -8.87 -13.08
N ILE A 266 -6.22 -9.38 -14.28
CA ILE A 266 -7.32 -8.98 -15.17
C ILE A 266 -8.67 -9.17 -14.46
N LYS A 267 -8.87 -10.33 -13.82
CA LYS A 267 -10.07 -10.62 -13.04
C LYS A 267 -10.30 -9.56 -11.97
N ARG A 268 -9.28 -9.28 -11.16
CA ARG A 268 -9.35 -8.30 -10.07
C ARG A 268 -9.60 -6.86 -10.57
N GLU A 269 -8.99 -6.46 -11.67
CA GLU A 269 -9.21 -5.14 -12.29
C GLU A 269 -10.64 -5.02 -12.86
N LEU A 270 -11.15 -6.06 -13.53
CA LEU A 270 -12.53 -6.09 -14.00
C LEU A 270 -13.54 -6.04 -12.86
N GLU A 271 -13.32 -6.81 -11.78
CA GLU A 271 -14.14 -6.77 -10.57
C GLU A 271 -14.18 -5.36 -9.99
N ARG A 272 -13.02 -4.72 -9.83
CA ARG A 272 -12.92 -3.33 -9.35
C ARG A 272 -13.74 -2.38 -10.21
N GLU A 273 -13.52 -2.37 -11.53
CA GLU A 273 -14.15 -1.40 -12.43
C GLU A 273 -15.66 -1.62 -12.57
N ILE A 274 -16.12 -2.88 -12.67
CA ILE A 274 -17.55 -3.21 -12.78
C ILE A 274 -18.27 -2.83 -11.48
N VAL A 275 -17.74 -3.24 -10.32
CA VAL A 275 -18.33 -2.89 -9.03
C VAL A 275 -18.30 -1.37 -8.81
N SER A 276 -17.21 -0.70 -9.20
CA SER A 276 -17.13 0.78 -9.13
C SER A 276 -18.20 1.46 -9.95
N SER A 277 -18.42 0.98 -11.17
CA SER A 277 -19.40 1.54 -12.11
C SER A 277 -20.85 1.34 -11.64
N LEU A 278 -21.14 0.24 -10.93
CA LEU A 278 -22.49 -0.10 -10.47
C LEU A 278 -22.82 0.40 -9.05
N LEU A 279 -21.85 0.38 -8.14
CA LEU A 279 -22.04 0.60 -6.70
C LEU A 279 -21.22 1.76 -6.13
N GLY A 280 -20.39 2.40 -6.96
CA GLY A 280 -19.52 3.50 -6.57
C GLY A 280 -18.10 3.06 -6.24
N LEU A 281 -17.19 4.04 -6.30
CA LEU A 281 -15.74 3.82 -6.21
C LEU A 281 -15.31 3.10 -4.93
N GLU A 282 -15.90 3.42 -3.79
CA GLU A 282 -15.53 2.79 -2.50
C GLU A 282 -15.80 1.27 -2.50
N GLU A 283 -16.92 0.83 -3.07
CA GLU A 283 -17.25 -0.59 -3.15
C GLU A 283 -16.35 -1.32 -4.14
N GLY A 284 -15.96 -0.66 -5.24
CA GLY A 284 -14.95 -1.21 -6.16
C GLY A 284 -13.59 -1.40 -5.50
N VAL A 285 -13.15 -0.42 -4.69
CA VAL A 285 -11.93 -0.56 -3.89
C VAL A 285 -12.06 -1.73 -2.91
N ARG A 286 -13.19 -1.88 -2.22
CA ARG A 286 -13.42 -3.06 -1.35
C ARG A 286 -13.33 -4.37 -2.11
N ALA A 287 -13.93 -4.45 -3.30
CA ALA A 287 -13.86 -5.64 -4.15
C ALA A 287 -12.41 -5.97 -4.53
N TYR A 288 -11.64 -4.96 -4.96
CA TYR A 288 -10.21 -5.13 -5.29
C TYR A 288 -9.41 -5.74 -4.12
N ARG A 289 -9.65 -5.28 -2.90
CA ARG A 289 -8.90 -5.73 -1.71
C ARG A 289 -9.20 -7.18 -1.31
N LYS A 290 -10.31 -7.77 -1.74
CA LYS A 290 -10.64 -9.18 -1.46
C LYS A 290 -9.68 -10.18 -2.12
N SER A 291 -9.03 -9.78 -3.21
CA SER A 291 -8.11 -10.64 -4.00
C SER A 291 -6.72 -10.02 -4.18
N ASP A 292 -6.39 -9.00 -3.39
CA ASP A 292 -5.08 -8.37 -3.34
C ASP A 292 -4.13 -9.23 -2.49
N ALA A 293 -3.08 -9.78 -3.12
CA ALA A 293 -2.16 -10.70 -2.47
C ALA A 293 -1.47 -10.12 -1.22
N VAL A 294 -1.17 -8.82 -1.21
CA VAL A 294 -0.52 -8.15 -0.08
C VAL A 294 -1.50 -8.02 1.09
N VAL A 295 -2.77 -7.69 0.80
CA VAL A 295 -3.83 -7.63 1.82
C VAL A 295 -4.10 -9.02 2.39
N LEU A 296 -4.22 -10.03 1.52
CA LEU A 296 -4.44 -11.40 1.95
C LEU A 296 -3.31 -11.90 2.85
N LYS A 297 -2.05 -11.58 2.51
CA LYS A 297 -0.91 -11.91 3.38
C LYS A 297 -0.98 -11.20 4.73
N ALA A 298 -1.37 -9.93 4.76
CA ALA A 298 -1.54 -9.20 6.01
C ALA A 298 -2.66 -9.78 6.89
N LEU A 299 -3.75 -10.28 6.29
CA LEU A 299 -4.80 -11.00 7.03
C LEU A 299 -4.30 -12.36 7.56
N GLU A 300 -3.54 -13.09 6.74
CA GLU A 300 -2.92 -14.38 7.11
C GLU A 300 -2.00 -14.24 8.34
N ILE A 301 -1.17 -13.19 8.39
CA ILE A 301 -0.20 -12.98 9.47
C ILE A 301 -0.75 -12.20 10.67
N MET A 302 -1.99 -11.72 10.61
CA MET A 302 -2.61 -10.95 11.69
C MET A 302 -2.65 -11.69 13.06
N PRO A 303 -2.89 -13.03 13.12
CA PRO A 303 -2.75 -13.78 14.37
C PRO A 303 -1.35 -13.73 14.97
N GLU A 304 -0.30 -13.65 14.13
CA GLU A 304 1.08 -13.48 14.59
C GLU A 304 1.31 -12.05 15.11
N ALA A 305 0.82 -11.03 14.38
CA ALA A 305 0.85 -9.64 14.83
C ALA A 305 0.18 -9.46 16.21
N SER A 306 -0.88 -10.22 16.48
CA SER A 306 -1.61 -10.18 17.75
C SER A 306 -0.76 -10.69 18.93
N LYS A 307 0.06 -11.72 18.70
CA LYS A 307 0.99 -12.26 19.73
C LYS A 307 2.14 -11.31 20.04
N PHE A 308 2.43 -10.38 19.13
CA PHE A 308 3.55 -9.46 19.23
C PHE A 308 3.36 -8.40 20.34
N ILE A 309 2.09 -8.10 20.64
CA ILE A 309 1.66 -7.12 21.65
C ILE A 309 1.43 -7.80 23.01
N ALA A 310 0.95 -9.04 23.01
CA ALA A 310 0.57 -9.77 24.24
C ALA A 310 1.73 -10.14 25.19
N ARG A 311 2.98 -9.82 24.85
CA ARG A 311 4.17 -10.19 25.64
C ARG A 311 4.71 -9.09 26.57
N VAL A 312 3.99 -7.98 26.74
CA VAL A 312 4.43 -6.87 27.59
C VAL A 312 3.89 -6.95 29.04
N ASP A 313 2.93 -7.83 29.33
CA ASP A 313 2.26 -7.93 30.65
C ASP A 313 2.93 -8.87 31.67
N SER A 314 4.24 -9.08 31.56
CA SER A 314 4.98 -9.75 32.62
C SER A 314 6.16 -8.89 32.99
N HIS A 315 6.00 -8.00 33.97
CA HIS A 315 6.95 -7.63 35.04
C HIS A 315 6.26 -6.70 36.04
#